data_AF-A0A023HCB5-F1
#
_entry.id   AF-A0A023HCB5-F1
#
_cell.length_a   1.000
_cell.length_b   1.000
_cell.length_c   1.000
_cell.angle_alpha   90.00
_cell.angle_beta   90.00
_cell.angle_gamma   90.00
#
_symmetry.space_group_name_H-M   'P 1'
#
loop_
_entity.id
_entity.type
_entity.pdbx_description
1 polymer ?
#
loop_
_entity_poly.entity_id
_entity_poly.type
_entity_poly.pdbx_seq_one_letter_code
_entity_poly.pdbx_strand_id
1 'polypeptide(L)'
;MATNKFFKSLLFALTIGINSFGFCIQESLAYPVFAQQSYSNPRAANGKIACANCHLNQKGIEIEAPQAVLPNSVFEIEIKVPYDTTKQQIGANGKKADLNVGGILILPKGFKLAAKNQIPEEVKIKNKGVFISPYSSEFDNILVVGPIAGKTHQELIFPVVAPDPEKSSEVKYLTYPFYAGGNRGRGQVYPAGDKSNVNVFAASQSGQISEITVAEKTGSTILIVNSAGTETSQIVPAGLTLIVKKGDIVKVDQALNSDPNVGGFGQEESEIVLQDPIRIYGYLVFAFSILVSQLFLVLKKKQYEKVQAAELNF
;
A
#
# COMPACT_ATOMS: atom_id res chain seq x y z
N MET A 1 24.31 35.86 -44.76
CA MET A 1 25.00 35.74 -43.45
C MET A 1 24.14 36.10 -42.24
N ALA A 2 23.04 36.86 -42.38
CA ALA A 2 22.21 37.28 -41.23
C ALA A 2 21.24 36.22 -40.67
N THR A 3 20.81 35.26 -41.49
CA THR A 3 19.79 34.24 -41.11
C THR A 3 20.30 33.19 -40.12
N ASN A 4 21.59 32.81 -40.18
CA ASN A 4 22.18 31.84 -39.25
C ASN A 4 22.39 32.38 -37.82
N LYS A 5 22.53 33.69 -37.65
CA LYS A 5 22.77 34.31 -36.33
C LYS A 5 21.47 34.41 -35.54
N PHE A 6 20.37 34.73 -36.22
CA PHE A 6 19.02 34.76 -35.63
C PHE A 6 18.58 33.37 -35.17
N PHE A 7 18.79 32.34 -36.01
CA PHE A 7 18.41 30.96 -35.67
C PHE A 7 19.20 30.41 -34.48
N LYS A 8 20.50 30.72 -34.38
CA LYS A 8 21.33 30.36 -33.22
C LYS A 8 20.91 31.08 -31.95
N SER A 9 20.56 32.38 -32.04
CA SER A 9 20.08 33.15 -30.90
C SER A 9 18.72 32.67 -30.41
N LEU A 10 17.84 32.26 -31.33
CA LEU A 10 16.53 31.69 -31.00
C LEU A 10 16.67 30.32 -30.34
N LEU A 11 17.55 29.45 -30.85
CA LEU A 11 17.83 28.15 -30.23
C LEU A 11 18.43 28.29 -28.82
N PHE A 12 19.33 29.26 -28.63
CA PHE A 12 19.96 29.53 -27.33
C PHE A 12 18.96 30.10 -26.31
N ALA A 13 18.08 31.01 -26.75
CA ALA A 13 16.99 31.52 -25.91
C ALA A 13 15.98 30.42 -25.56
N LEU A 14 15.69 29.50 -26.48
CA LEU A 14 14.79 28.36 -26.24
C LEU A 14 15.40 27.35 -25.24
N THR A 15 16.73 27.11 -25.31
CA THR A 15 17.41 26.22 -24.36
C THR A 15 17.51 26.82 -22.95
N ILE A 16 17.69 28.13 -22.82
CA ILE A 16 17.63 28.83 -21.53
C ILE A 16 16.19 28.85 -20.99
N GLY A 17 15.20 29.08 -21.84
CA GLY A 17 13.78 29.02 -21.48
C GLY A 17 13.37 27.65 -20.94
N ILE A 18 13.81 26.56 -21.58
CA ILE A 18 13.49 25.18 -21.16
C ILE A 18 14.18 24.82 -19.83
N ASN A 19 15.39 25.29 -19.57
CA ASN A 19 16.08 25.06 -18.29
C ASN A 19 15.52 25.91 -17.13
N SER A 20 14.88 27.05 -17.43
CA SER A 20 14.33 27.96 -16.41
C SER A 20 12.99 27.48 -15.82
N PHE A 21 12.35 26.49 -16.44
CA PHE A 21 11.10 25.88 -15.95
C PHE A 21 11.33 24.60 -15.11
N GLY A 22 12.58 24.29 -14.75
CA GLY A 22 12.96 23.07 -14.01
C GLY A 22 12.67 23.05 -12.50
N PHE A 23 12.06 24.09 -11.92
CA PHE A 23 11.76 24.15 -10.47
C PHE A 23 10.26 24.17 -10.17
N CYS A 24 9.47 23.36 -10.88
CA CYS A 24 8.17 22.98 -10.36
C CYS A 24 8.39 21.92 -9.27
N ILE A 25 8.04 22.27 -8.03
CA ILE A 25 7.87 21.32 -6.93
C ILE A 25 6.95 20.21 -7.45
N GLN A 26 7.49 19.01 -7.66
CA GLN A 26 6.66 17.87 -8.05
C GLN A 26 5.67 17.57 -6.92
N GLU A 27 4.39 17.53 -7.25
CA GLU A 27 3.38 17.08 -6.31
C GLU A 27 3.59 15.59 -6.01
N SER A 28 4.02 15.25 -4.80
CA SER A 28 4.03 13.86 -4.33
C SER A 28 2.64 13.50 -3.82
N LEU A 29 1.95 12.57 -4.47
CA LEU A 29 0.83 11.85 -3.86
C LEU A 29 1.28 10.40 -3.57
N ALA A 30 0.40 9.65 -2.93
CA ALA A 30 0.53 8.21 -2.72
C ALA A 30 0.35 7.46 -4.06
N TYR A 31 1.35 7.49 -4.93
CA TYR A 31 1.23 6.91 -6.27
C TYR A 31 1.85 5.51 -6.35
N PRO A 32 1.05 4.45 -6.64
CA PRO A 32 1.57 3.14 -7.00
C PRO A 32 2.51 3.18 -8.22
N VAL A 33 2.36 4.17 -9.11
CA VAL A 33 3.20 4.32 -10.31
C VAL A 33 4.70 4.43 -10.00
N PHE A 34 5.07 5.01 -8.85
CA PHE A 34 6.46 5.12 -8.46
C PHE A 34 7.07 3.76 -8.12
N ALA A 35 6.27 2.86 -7.55
CA ALA A 35 6.70 1.48 -7.36
C ALA A 35 6.91 0.81 -8.73
N GLN A 36 5.92 0.91 -9.64
CA GLN A 36 5.97 0.32 -10.98
C GLN A 36 7.18 0.80 -11.80
N GLN A 37 7.58 2.07 -11.66
CA GLN A 37 8.73 2.65 -12.36
C GLN A 37 10.08 2.26 -11.75
N SER A 38 10.15 2.07 -10.43
CA SER A 38 11.41 1.91 -9.70
C SER A 38 11.74 0.47 -9.35
N TYR A 39 10.74 -0.42 -9.37
CA TYR A 39 10.87 -1.82 -8.95
C TYR A 39 10.17 -2.74 -9.95
N SER A 40 10.91 -3.69 -10.52
CA SER A 40 10.35 -4.71 -11.41
C SER A 40 9.36 -5.64 -10.68
N ASN A 41 9.72 -6.05 -9.45
CA ASN A 41 8.84 -6.79 -8.55
C ASN A 41 8.57 -5.95 -7.29
N PRO A 42 7.30 -5.69 -6.94
CA PRO A 42 6.97 -4.87 -5.79
C PRO A 42 7.24 -5.53 -4.44
N ARG A 43 7.51 -6.85 -4.37
CA ARG A 43 7.83 -7.56 -3.13
C ARG A 43 9.26 -8.09 -3.18
N ALA A 44 10.07 -7.63 -2.23
CA ALA A 44 11.44 -8.09 -2.05
C ALA A 44 11.48 -9.53 -1.50
N ALA A 45 12.65 -10.18 -1.60
CA ALA A 45 12.85 -11.56 -1.14
C ALA A 45 12.57 -11.76 0.36
N ASN A 46 12.75 -10.71 1.17
CA ASN A 46 12.42 -10.71 2.59
C ASN A 46 10.93 -10.43 2.88
N GLY A 47 10.08 -10.36 1.85
CA GLY A 47 8.65 -10.10 1.96
C GLY A 47 8.24 -8.63 2.06
N LYS A 48 9.21 -7.70 2.16
CA LYS A 48 8.91 -6.26 2.24
C LYS A 48 8.34 -5.74 0.91
N ILE A 49 7.24 -5.00 0.98
CA ILE A 49 6.65 -4.31 -0.17
C ILE A 49 7.37 -2.98 -0.43
N ALA A 50 7.69 -2.68 -1.70
CA ALA A 50 8.47 -1.53 -2.15
C ALA A 50 7.92 -0.17 -1.69
N CYS A 51 6.60 -0.05 -1.49
CA CYS A 51 5.94 1.14 -0.96
C CYS A 51 6.54 1.61 0.38
N ALA A 52 7.00 0.67 1.22
CA ALA A 52 7.62 0.94 2.52
C ALA A 52 9.03 1.56 2.42
N ASN A 53 9.61 1.70 1.22
CA ASN A 53 10.87 2.42 1.04
C ASN A 53 10.67 3.94 0.99
N CYS A 54 9.46 4.41 0.63
CA CYS A 54 9.13 5.83 0.58
C CYS A 54 8.12 6.24 1.67
N HIS A 55 7.23 5.34 2.06
CA HIS A 55 6.25 5.54 3.13
C HIS A 55 6.77 4.91 4.42
N LEU A 56 7.51 5.70 5.20
CA LEU A 56 8.35 5.21 6.30
C LEU A 56 7.57 5.01 7.61
N ASN A 57 6.42 5.68 7.76
CA ASN A 57 5.59 5.51 8.94
C ASN A 57 4.71 4.27 8.80
N GLN A 58 4.60 3.49 9.88
CA GLN A 58 3.84 2.26 9.89
C GLN A 58 2.43 2.49 10.45
N LYS A 59 1.43 1.95 9.75
CA LYS A 59 0.04 1.94 10.19
C LYS A 59 -0.59 0.61 9.78
N GLY A 60 -1.38 -0.01 10.66
CA GLY A 60 -2.05 -1.28 10.37
C GLY A 60 -3.04 -1.18 9.20
N ILE A 61 -3.21 -2.28 8.48
CA ILE A 61 -4.27 -2.49 7.50
C ILE A 61 -4.98 -3.80 7.85
N GLU A 62 -6.15 -4.04 7.26
CA GLU A 62 -6.85 -5.31 7.41
C GLU A 62 -7.15 -5.87 6.02
N ILE A 63 -7.23 -7.19 5.92
CA ILE A 63 -7.58 -7.92 4.71
C ILE A 63 -8.84 -8.72 5.00
N GLU A 64 -9.85 -8.58 4.15
CA GLU A 64 -11.00 -9.48 4.13
C GLU A 64 -11.06 -10.21 2.79
N ALA A 65 -11.09 -11.53 2.85
CA ALA A 65 -11.17 -12.40 1.69
C ALA A 65 -11.95 -13.67 2.05
N PRO A 66 -12.58 -14.34 1.08
CA PRO A 66 -13.15 -15.66 1.30
C PRO A 66 -12.08 -16.63 1.79
N GLN A 67 -12.46 -17.60 2.62
CA GLN A 67 -11.55 -18.67 3.04
C GLN A 67 -11.20 -19.60 1.86
N ALA A 68 -12.17 -19.88 1.00
CA ALA A 68 -12.02 -20.73 -0.18
C ALA A 68 -12.83 -20.20 -1.36
N VAL A 69 -12.33 -20.45 -2.56
CA VAL A 69 -12.97 -20.09 -3.83
C VAL A 69 -12.98 -21.26 -4.79
N LEU A 70 -14.01 -21.33 -5.62
CA LEU A 70 -14.11 -22.31 -6.70
C LEU A 70 -13.34 -21.83 -7.94
N PRO A 71 -12.88 -22.74 -8.80
CA PRO A 71 -12.22 -22.36 -10.05
C PRO A 71 -13.15 -21.53 -10.94
N ASN A 72 -12.58 -20.58 -11.69
CA ASN A 72 -13.31 -19.72 -12.64
C ASN A 72 -14.48 -18.93 -12.01
N SER A 73 -14.41 -18.65 -10.71
CA SER A 73 -15.38 -17.82 -9.99
C SER A 73 -14.84 -16.41 -9.74
N VAL A 74 -15.73 -15.42 -9.70
CA VAL A 74 -15.40 -14.04 -9.31
C VAL A 74 -15.69 -13.87 -7.83
N PHE A 75 -14.76 -13.26 -7.12
CA PHE A 75 -14.87 -12.96 -5.69
C PHE A 75 -14.19 -11.63 -5.36
N GLU A 76 -14.41 -11.15 -4.15
CA GLU A 76 -13.89 -9.87 -3.66
C GLU A 76 -12.75 -10.13 -2.67
N ILE A 77 -11.68 -9.35 -2.80
CA ILE A 77 -10.68 -9.17 -1.74
C ILE A 77 -10.72 -7.70 -1.34
N GLU A 78 -10.90 -7.43 -0.07
CA GLU A 78 -10.97 -6.08 0.47
C GLU A 78 -9.71 -5.76 1.28
N ILE A 79 -9.09 -4.61 1.00
CA ILE A 79 -7.99 -4.06 1.80
C ILE A 79 -8.53 -2.84 2.54
N LYS A 80 -8.63 -2.92 3.86
CA LYS A 80 -9.03 -1.81 4.72
C LYS A 80 -7.81 -1.00 5.12
N VAL A 81 -7.84 0.30 4.83
CA VAL A 81 -6.78 1.28 5.15
C VAL A 81 -7.35 2.33 6.11
N PRO A 82 -7.68 1.94 7.36
CA PRO A 82 -8.40 2.81 8.27
C PRO A 82 -7.57 4.01 8.70
N TYR A 83 -8.18 5.19 8.77
CA TYR A 83 -7.57 6.35 9.39
C TYR A 83 -8.62 7.34 9.88
N ASP A 84 -8.21 8.23 10.78
CA ASP A 84 -9.06 9.30 11.27
C ASP A 84 -9.25 10.37 10.18
N THR A 85 -10.46 10.44 9.62
CA THR A 85 -10.82 11.36 8.52
C THR A 85 -10.85 12.84 8.92
N THR A 86 -10.80 13.12 10.22
CA THR A 86 -10.68 14.50 10.74
C THR A 86 -9.26 15.03 10.62
N LYS A 87 -8.26 14.15 10.51
CA LYS A 87 -6.86 14.54 10.37
C LYS A 87 -6.55 14.97 8.95
N GLN A 88 -5.71 16.01 8.85
CA GLN A 88 -5.18 16.53 7.60
C GLN A 88 -3.67 16.38 7.57
N GLN A 89 -3.13 16.23 6.37
CA GLN A 89 -1.69 16.19 6.11
C GLN A 89 -1.20 17.50 5.49
N ILE A 90 0.11 17.67 5.41
CA ILE A 90 0.71 18.78 4.68
C ILE A 90 0.80 18.44 3.19
N GLY A 91 0.17 19.26 2.35
CA GLY A 91 0.27 19.19 0.90
C GLY A 91 1.64 19.64 0.38
N ALA A 92 1.94 19.39 -0.90
CA ALA A 92 3.23 19.77 -1.49
C ALA A 92 3.50 21.30 -1.43
N ASN A 93 2.43 22.10 -1.38
CA ASN A 93 2.48 23.56 -1.25
C ASN A 93 2.58 24.07 0.21
N GLY A 94 2.72 23.18 1.20
CA GLY A 94 2.78 23.53 2.62
C GLY A 94 1.43 23.81 3.29
N LYS A 95 0.31 23.80 2.55
CA LYS A 95 -1.04 23.95 3.13
C LYS A 95 -1.59 22.61 3.62
N LYS A 96 -2.53 22.65 4.55
CA LYS A 96 -3.26 21.45 4.99
C LYS A 96 -4.12 20.89 3.85
N ALA A 97 -4.11 19.57 3.70
CA ALA A 97 -4.85 18.84 2.69
C ALA A 97 -5.38 17.52 3.25
N ASP A 98 -6.41 16.97 2.62
CA ASP A 98 -6.94 15.65 2.95
C ASP A 98 -5.96 14.53 2.54
N LEU A 99 -6.15 13.34 3.12
CA LEU A 99 -5.34 12.17 2.81
C LEU A 99 -5.96 11.41 1.63
N ASN A 100 -5.08 11.01 0.71
CA ASN A 100 -5.39 10.00 -0.30
C ASN A 100 -4.94 8.64 0.19
N VAL A 101 -5.55 7.59 -0.37
CA VAL A 101 -5.15 6.21 -0.13
C VAL A 101 -4.74 5.53 -1.43
N GLY A 102 -3.97 4.46 -1.30
CA GLY A 102 -3.63 3.55 -2.38
C GLY A 102 -3.39 2.15 -1.83
N GLY A 103 -3.47 1.17 -2.70
CA GLY A 103 -3.32 -0.23 -2.34
C GLY A 103 -2.58 -1.02 -3.41
N ILE A 104 -1.98 -2.12 -2.97
CA ILE A 104 -1.37 -3.13 -3.81
C ILE A 104 -1.79 -4.51 -3.29
N LEU A 105 -2.20 -5.38 -4.21
CA LEU A 105 -2.61 -6.75 -3.94
C LEU A 105 -1.78 -7.69 -4.82
N ILE A 106 -0.99 -8.55 -4.20
CA ILE A 106 -0.10 -9.50 -4.86
C ILE A 106 -0.74 -10.88 -4.73
N LEU A 107 -1.36 -11.34 -5.82
CA LEU A 107 -2.06 -12.62 -5.86
C LEU A 107 -1.14 -13.75 -6.35
N PRO A 108 -1.52 -15.01 -6.13
CA PRO A 108 -0.85 -16.14 -6.75
C PRO A 108 -1.01 -16.08 -8.27
N LYS A 109 -0.09 -16.72 -9.01
CA LYS A 109 -0.18 -16.78 -10.47
C LYS A 109 -1.51 -17.40 -10.91
N GLY A 110 -2.09 -16.85 -11.99
CA GLY A 110 -3.36 -17.28 -12.56
C GLY A 110 -4.59 -16.56 -11.98
N PHE A 111 -4.52 -16.03 -10.76
CA PHE A 111 -5.50 -15.08 -10.25
C PHE A 111 -5.28 -13.73 -10.93
N LYS A 112 -6.37 -13.09 -11.36
CA LYS A 112 -6.29 -11.80 -12.06
C LYS A 112 -7.52 -10.95 -11.79
N LEU A 113 -7.45 -9.68 -12.18
CA LEU A 113 -8.59 -8.78 -12.14
C LEU A 113 -9.74 -9.34 -12.99
N ALA A 114 -10.95 -9.38 -12.44
CA ALA A 114 -12.13 -9.80 -13.16
C ALA A 114 -12.44 -8.84 -14.33
N ALA A 115 -12.87 -9.38 -15.47
CA ALA A 115 -13.27 -8.54 -16.59
C ALA A 115 -14.55 -7.76 -16.25
N LYS A 116 -14.73 -6.56 -16.84
CA LYS A 116 -15.84 -5.65 -16.50
C LYS A 116 -17.24 -6.27 -16.63
N ASN A 117 -17.40 -7.24 -17.53
CA ASN A 117 -18.65 -7.98 -17.74
C ASN A 117 -18.90 -9.08 -16.70
N GLN A 118 -17.87 -9.53 -15.98
CA GLN A 118 -17.96 -10.56 -14.94
C GLN A 118 -18.23 -9.97 -13.55
N ILE A 119 -17.96 -8.68 -13.35
CA ILE A 119 -18.12 -8.01 -12.06
C ILE A 119 -19.62 -7.79 -11.77
N PRO A 120 -20.14 -8.22 -10.60
CA PRO A 120 -21.51 -7.93 -10.18
C PRO A 120 -21.81 -6.43 -10.10
N GLU A 121 -23.06 -6.02 -10.32
CA GLU A 121 -23.44 -4.60 -10.36
C GLU A 121 -23.22 -3.89 -9.01
N GLU A 122 -23.46 -4.60 -7.90
CA GLU A 122 -23.22 -4.10 -6.55
C GLU A 122 -21.76 -3.68 -6.34
N VAL A 123 -20.82 -4.50 -6.83
CA VAL A 123 -19.37 -4.24 -6.73
C VAL A 123 -18.97 -3.07 -7.61
N LYS A 124 -19.55 -2.93 -8.81
CA LYS A 124 -19.29 -1.79 -9.69
C LYS A 124 -19.73 -0.47 -9.06
N ILE A 125 -20.84 -0.47 -8.33
CA ILE A 125 -21.34 0.70 -7.62
C ILE A 125 -20.38 1.08 -6.50
N LYS A 126 -19.94 0.10 -5.68
CA LYS A 126 -18.96 0.33 -4.59
C LYS A 126 -17.62 0.85 -5.13
N ASN A 127 -17.17 0.34 -6.27
CA ASN A 127 -15.90 0.73 -6.90
C ASN A 127 -16.02 1.89 -7.90
N LYS A 128 -17.09 2.69 -7.84
CA LYS A 128 -17.29 3.79 -8.79
C LYS A 128 -16.17 4.84 -8.65
N GLY A 129 -15.42 5.07 -9.73
CA GLY A 129 -14.30 6.01 -9.75
C GLY A 129 -12.98 5.41 -9.25
N VAL A 130 -12.97 4.13 -8.88
CA VAL A 130 -11.76 3.39 -8.54
C VAL A 130 -11.20 2.75 -9.81
N PHE A 131 -9.94 3.04 -10.12
CA PHE A 131 -9.23 2.43 -11.23
C PHE A 131 -8.20 1.43 -10.69
N ILE A 132 -8.45 0.15 -10.94
CA ILE A 132 -7.54 -0.93 -10.58
C ILE A 132 -6.84 -1.38 -11.85
N SER A 133 -5.51 -1.47 -11.79
CA SER A 133 -4.68 -1.90 -12.92
C SER A 133 -3.67 -2.95 -12.49
N PRO A 134 -3.25 -3.82 -13.41
CA PRO A 134 -2.12 -4.70 -13.17
C PRO A 134 -0.83 -3.88 -12.98
N TYR A 135 0.11 -4.42 -12.21
CA TYR A 135 1.38 -3.78 -11.88
C TYR A 135 2.25 -3.61 -13.12
N SER A 136 2.22 -4.57 -14.04
CA SER A 136 2.88 -4.47 -15.34
C SER A 136 2.19 -5.43 -16.33
N SER A 137 2.62 -5.41 -17.59
CA SER A 137 2.19 -6.40 -18.59
C SER A 137 2.62 -7.83 -18.27
N GLU A 138 3.67 -8.01 -17.45
CA GLU A 138 4.19 -9.32 -17.05
C GLU A 138 3.51 -9.85 -15.77
N PHE A 139 2.98 -8.94 -14.95
CA PHE A 139 2.36 -9.25 -13.65
C PHE A 139 0.89 -8.85 -13.65
N ASP A 140 0.06 -9.64 -14.31
CA ASP A 140 -1.40 -9.47 -14.35
C ASP A 140 -2.10 -9.90 -13.04
N ASN A 141 -1.40 -10.69 -12.21
CA ASN A 141 -1.79 -11.14 -10.89
C ASN A 141 -1.44 -10.15 -9.76
N ILE A 142 -0.71 -9.07 -10.07
CA ILE A 142 -0.40 -8.02 -9.09
C ILE A 142 -1.24 -6.81 -9.44
N LEU A 143 -2.14 -6.41 -8.55
CA LEU A 143 -3.11 -5.34 -8.77
C LEU A 143 -2.73 -4.12 -7.94
N VAL A 144 -2.81 -2.93 -8.54
CA VAL A 144 -2.57 -1.65 -7.87
C VAL A 144 -3.78 -0.73 -8.03
N VAL A 145 -3.99 0.12 -7.02
CA VAL A 145 -5.05 1.12 -6.99
C VAL A 145 -4.56 2.39 -6.31
N GLY A 146 -5.01 3.54 -6.81
CA GLY A 146 -4.75 4.84 -6.21
C GLY A 146 -3.81 5.75 -7.03
N PRO A 147 -3.66 7.00 -6.61
CA PRO A 147 -4.27 7.60 -5.42
C PRO A 147 -5.77 7.86 -5.59
N ILE A 148 -6.56 7.53 -4.57
CA ILE A 148 -7.99 7.87 -4.50
C ILE A 148 -8.30 8.60 -3.19
N ALA A 149 -9.43 9.31 -3.15
CA ALA A 149 -9.82 10.11 -2.00
C ALA A 149 -10.07 9.22 -0.78
N GLY A 150 -9.25 9.37 0.27
CA GLY A 150 -9.30 8.50 1.44
C GLY A 150 -10.55 8.69 2.29
N LYS A 151 -11.22 9.85 2.22
CA LYS A 151 -12.46 10.11 3.00
C LYS A 151 -13.61 9.21 2.59
N THR A 152 -13.64 8.80 1.32
CA THR A 152 -14.73 7.99 0.74
C THR A 152 -14.31 6.58 0.40
N HIS A 153 -13.02 6.26 0.45
CA HIS A 153 -12.48 4.96 0.04
C HIS A 153 -11.48 4.40 1.06
N GLN A 154 -11.89 4.20 2.31
CA GLN A 154 -11.02 3.48 3.27
C GLN A 154 -10.97 1.98 3.02
N GLU A 155 -11.93 1.47 2.26
CA GLU A 155 -12.08 0.07 1.87
C GLU A 155 -11.78 -0.06 0.37
N LEU A 156 -10.70 -0.78 0.03
CA LEU A 156 -10.27 -0.98 -1.33
C LEU A 156 -10.71 -2.37 -1.80
N ILE A 157 -11.73 -2.44 -2.65
CA ILE A 157 -12.34 -3.70 -3.07
C ILE A 157 -11.75 -4.14 -4.42
N PHE A 158 -11.13 -5.32 -4.45
CA PHE A 158 -10.54 -5.92 -5.64
C PHE A 158 -11.43 -7.07 -6.14
N PRO A 159 -12.10 -6.92 -7.29
CA PRO A 159 -12.82 -8.01 -7.92
C PRO A 159 -11.84 -8.93 -8.66
N VAL A 160 -11.64 -10.13 -8.14
CA VAL A 160 -10.67 -11.10 -8.63
C VAL A 160 -11.39 -12.29 -9.26
N VAL A 161 -10.84 -12.84 -10.34
CA VAL A 161 -11.26 -14.12 -10.88
C VAL A 161 -10.25 -15.21 -10.53
N ALA A 162 -10.75 -16.32 -9.98
CA ALA A 162 -9.95 -17.49 -9.65
C ALA A 162 -9.53 -18.23 -10.94
N PRO A 163 -8.30 -18.75 -11.01
CA PRO A 163 -7.86 -19.59 -12.12
C PRO A 163 -8.60 -20.93 -12.14
N ASP A 164 -8.46 -21.64 -13.26
CA ASP A 164 -9.05 -22.95 -13.50
C ASP A 164 -7.94 -23.99 -13.72
N PRO A 165 -7.64 -24.86 -12.72
CA PRO A 165 -6.61 -25.90 -12.84
C PRO A 165 -6.87 -26.93 -13.94
N GLU A 166 -8.10 -27.06 -14.43
CA GLU A 166 -8.41 -27.96 -15.56
C GLU A 166 -7.96 -27.36 -16.89
N LYS A 167 -7.82 -26.03 -16.96
CA LYS A 167 -7.41 -25.30 -18.17
C LYS A 167 -5.96 -24.85 -18.15
N SER A 168 -5.29 -24.89 -16.99
CA SER A 168 -3.89 -24.51 -16.83
C SER A 168 -3.15 -25.50 -15.95
N SER A 169 -2.08 -26.09 -16.48
CA SER A 169 -1.22 -27.01 -15.74
C SER A 169 -0.38 -26.32 -14.65
N GLU A 170 -0.20 -24.99 -14.74
CA GLU A 170 0.59 -24.18 -13.80
C GLU A 170 -0.12 -23.93 -12.46
N VAL A 171 -1.44 -24.14 -12.40
CA VAL A 171 -2.25 -23.93 -11.21
C VAL A 171 -2.76 -25.27 -10.68
N LYS A 172 -2.86 -25.41 -9.36
CA LYS A 172 -3.32 -26.61 -8.66
C LYS A 172 -4.31 -26.24 -7.55
N TYR A 173 -5.12 -27.20 -7.11
CA TYR A 173 -5.99 -27.02 -5.95
C TYR A 173 -5.18 -27.10 -4.66
N LEU A 174 -4.74 -25.93 -4.18
CA LEU A 174 -3.91 -25.72 -3.01
C LEU A 174 -4.38 -24.50 -2.21
N THR A 175 -3.85 -24.36 -1.00
CA THR A 175 -3.84 -23.09 -0.28
C THR A 175 -2.71 -22.24 -0.85
N TYR A 176 -3.03 -21.00 -1.20
CA TYR A 176 -2.07 -20.05 -1.72
C TYR A 176 -1.96 -18.83 -0.81
N PRO A 177 -0.74 -18.35 -0.51
CA PRO A 177 -0.57 -17.07 0.16
C PRO A 177 -0.80 -15.93 -0.83
N PHE A 178 -1.36 -14.83 -0.35
CA PHE A 178 -1.39 -13.56 -1.05
C PHE A 178 -1.02 -12.42 -0.10
N TYR A 179 -0.54 -11.32 -0.67
CA TYR A 179 0.04 -10.23 0.11
C TYR A 179 -0.64 -8.92 -0.26
N ALA A 180 -0.97 -8.12 0.76
CA ALA A 180 -1.56 -6.81 0.57
C ALA A 180 -0.67 -5.73 1.16
N GLY A 181 -0.66 -4.57 0.51
CA GLY A 181 -0.10 -3.33 1.04
C GLY A 181 -1.12 -2.22 0.90
N GLY A 182 -1.23 -1.37 1.91
CA GLY A 182 -2.15 -0.23 1.92
C GLY A 182 -1.44 1.00 2.47
N ASN A 183 -1.54 2.11 1.76
CA ASN A 183 -0.99 3.39 2.18
C ASN A 183 -2.07 4.44 2.35
N ARG A 184 -1.93 5.29 3.38
CA ARG A 184 -2.69 6.54 3.52
C ARG A 184 -1.73 7.72 3.68
N GLY A 185 -2.01 8.82 2.99
CA GLY A 185 -1.18 10.03 3.03
C GLY A 185 0.09 9.95 2.17
N ARG A 186 0.84 11.05 2.14
CA ARG A 186 2.01 11.24 1.28
C ARG A 186 3.27 10.56 1.81
N GLY A 187 4.19 10.23 0.91
CA GLY A 187 5.50 9.62 1.24
C GLY A 187 6.57 10.64 1.65
N GLN A 188 7.60 10.14 2.33
CA GLN A 188 8.73 10.91 2.90
C GLN A 188 9.86 11.14 1.88
N VAL A 189 9.95 10.29 0.86
CA VAL A 189 11.06 10.22 -0.09
C VAL A 189 10.51 10.14 -1.52
N TYR A 190 11.09 10.91 -2.43
CA TYR A 190 10.81 10.83 -3.86
C TYR A 190 11.65 9.75 -4.54
N PRO A 191 11.25 9.24 -5.73
CA PRO A 191 12.06 8.27 -6.48
C PRO A 191 13.50 8.73 -6.76
N ALA A 192 13.73 10.05 -6.87
CA ALA A 192 15.06 10.64 -7.06
C ALA A 192 15.95 10.58 -5.80
N GLY A 193 15.38 10.22 -4.63
CA GLY A 193 16.08 10.18 -3.34
C GLY A 193 15.88 11.42 -2.46
N ASP A 194 15.34 12.50 -3.02
CA ASP A 194 15.08 13.74 -2.28
C ASP A 194 13.98 13.55 -1.21
N LYS A 195 14.14 14.26 -0.08
CA LYS A 195 13.14 14.27 1.00
C LYS A 195 11.94 15.14 0.60
N SER A 196 10.74 14.69 0.94
CA SER A 196 9.53 15.50 0.85
C SER A 196 9.37 16.44 2.05
N ASN A 197 8.42 17.37 1.95
CA ASN A 197 7.99 18.21 3.07
C ASN A 197 7.07 17.48 4.08
N VAL A 198 7.04 16.14 4.06
CA VAL A 198 6.39 15.30 5.07
C VAL A 198 7.45 14.52 5.83
N ASN A 199 8.46 15.23 6.31
CA ASN A 199 9.64 14.66 6.96
C ASN A 199 10.12 15.55 8.12
N VAL A 200 10.96 14.99 8.97
CA VAL A 200 11.71 15.73 9.99
C VAL A 200 13.03 16.21 9.37
N PHE A 201 13.27 17.51 9.45
CA PHE A 201 14.51 18.15 9.04
C PHE A 201 15.39 18.31 10.26
N ALA A 202 16.60 17.75 10.16
CA ALA A 202 17.57 17.72 11.24
C ALA A 202 18.66 18.78 11.01
N ALA A 203 19.27 19.25 12.10
CA ALA A 203 20.34 20.24 12.05
C ALA A 203 21.57 19.69 11.31
N SER A 204 22.02 20.42 10.29
CA SER A 204 23.21 20.07 9.49
C SER A 204 24.53 20.16 10.27
N GLN A 205 24.57 20.98 11.33
CA GLN A 205 25.72 21.10 12.21
C GLN A 205 25.33 21.36 13.66
N SER A 206 26.26 21.07 14.58
CA SER A 206 26.12 21.49 15.99
C SER A 206 26.46 22.96 16.13
N GLY A 207 25.69 23.71 16.91
CA GLY A 207 25.92 25.13 17.10
C GLY A 207 24.73 25.86 17.70
N GLN A 208 24.86 27.17 17.85
CA GLN A 208 23.77 28.04 18.28
C GLN A 208 22.98 28.57 17.08
N ILE A 209 21.65 28.58 17.17
CA ILE A 209 20.79 29.19 16.15
C ILE A 209 20.87 30.71 16.28
N SER A 210 21.50 31.38 15.33
CA SER A 210 21.67 32.84 15.31
C SER A 210 20.46 33.57 14.74
N GLU A 211 19.82 32.99 13.72
CA GLU A 211 18.68 33.59 13.03
C GLU A 211 17.71 32.53 12.49
N ILE A 212 16.42 32.87 12.52
CA ILE A 212 15.35 32.11 11.84
C ILE A 212 14.57 33.13 11.00
N THR A 213 14.64 33.01 9.68
CA THR A 213 13.92 33.86 8.73
C THR A 213 12.79 33.06 8.10
N VAL A 214 11.54 33.49 8.25
CA VAL A 214 10.37 32.79 7.72
C VAL A 214 9.93 33.43 6.40
N ALA A 215 9.82 32.63 5.34
CA ALA A 215 9.30 33.04 4.05
C ALA A 215 8.10 32.16 3.66
N GLU A 216 6.99 32.78 3.27
CA GLU A 216 5.70 32.10 3.09
C GLU A 216 5.72 30.97 2.03
N LYS A 217 6.53 31.11 0.97
CA LYS A 217 6.57 30.15 -0.15
C LYS A 217 7.66 29.11 -0.02
N THR A 218 8.82 29.47 0.54
CA THR A 218 10.00 28.61 0.59
C THR A 218 10.18 27.91 1.93
N GLY A 219 9.60 28.46 3.01
CA GLY A 219 9.70 27.92 4.36
C GLY A 219 10.62 28.76 5.26
N SER A 220 11.19 28.13 6.28
CA SER A 220 12.03 28.80 7.27
C SER A 220 13.51 28.53 6.98
N THR A 221 14.29 29.59 6.85
CA THR A 221 15.75 29.52 6.77
C THR A 221 16.32 29.63 8.18
N ILE A 222 17.12 28.66 8.60
CA ILE A 222 17.74 28.59 9.93
C ILE A 222 19.25 28.74 9.76
N LEU A 223 19.83 29.73 10.42
CA LEU A 223 21.27 29.97 10.46
C LEU A 223 21.83 29.40 11.77
N ILE A 224 22.75 28.44 11.66
CA ILE A 224 23.44 27.83 12.81
C ILE A 224 24.90 28.27 12.79
N VAL A 225 25.41 28.74 13.93
CA VAL A 225 26.83 29.11 14.12
C VAL A 225 27.49 28.09 15.04
N ASN A 226 28.52 27.41 14.53
CA ASN A 226 29.25 26.41 15.32
C ASN A 226 30.26 27.08 16.27
N SER A 227 30.92 26.27 17.11
CA SER A 227 31.94 26.76 18.06
C SER A 227 33.19 27.36 17.41
N ALA A 228 33.43 27.09 16.11
CA ALA A 228 34.51 27.66 15.33
C ALA A 228 34.11 28.97 14.60
N GLY A 229 32.88 29.44 14.80
CA GLY A 229 32.33 30.63 14.14
C GLY A 229 31.89 30.41 12.69
N THR A 230 31.83 29.17 12.20
CA THR A 230 31.32 28.87 10.86
C THR A 230 29.79 28.89 10.85
N GLU A 231 29.23 29.71 9.99
CA GLU A 231 27.79 29.81 9.78
C GLU A 231 27.33 28.84 8.69
N THR A 232 26.31 28.04 8.98
CA THR A 232 25.64 27.18 8.00
C THR A 232 24.18 27.53 7.95
N SER A 233 23.70 27.85 6.75
CA SER A 233 22.29 28.11 6.47
C SER A 233 21.62 26.83 5.95
N GLN A 234 20.46 26.50 6.50
CA GLN A 234 19.64 25.37 6.08
C GLN A 234 18.18 25.78 5.96
N ILE A 235 17.47 25.17 5.00
CA ILE A 235 16.06 25.49 4.72
C ILE A 235 15.18 24.37 5.26
N VAL A 236 14.16 24.73 6.03
CA VAL A 236 13.06 23.86 6.44
C VAL A 236 11.82 24.24 5.61
N PRO A 237 11.26 23.32 4.79
CA PRO A 237 10.15 23.63 3.89
C PRO A 237 8.90 24.22 4.57
N ALA A 238 8.10 24.94 3.78
CA ALA A 238 6.85 25.55 4.24
C ALA A 238 5.84 24.50 4.76
N GLY A 239 5.06 24.92 5.76
CA GLY A 239 4.01 24.11 6.40
C GLY A 239 4.47 23.37 7.66
N LEU A 240 5.79 23.26 7.90
CA LEU A 240 6.35 22.56 9.05
C LEU A 240 6.36 23.42 10.30
N THR A 241 6.01 22.83 11.44
CA THR A 241 6.07 23.50 12.75
C THR A 241 7.45 23.33 13.37
N LEU A 242 8.19 24.43 13.50
CA LEU A 242 9.50 24.45 14.17
C LEU A 242 9.35 24.21 15.68
N ILE A 243 10.28 23.43 16.24
CA ILE A 243 10.38 23.16 17.69
C ILE A 243 11.57 23.88 18.33
N VAL A 244 12.41 24.52 17.51
CA VAL A 244 13.59 25.29 17.93
C VAL A 244 13.34 26.79 17.82
N LYS A 245 14.05 27.57 18.63
CA LYS A 245 13.98 29.02 18.71
C LYS A 245 15.35 29.64 18.49
N LYS A 246 15.37 30.93 18.16
CA LYS A 246 16.62 31.71 18.12
C LYS A 246 17.29 31.67 19.49
N GLY A 247 18.60 31.41 19.49
CA GLY A 247 19.42 31.28 20.68
C GLY A 247 19.60 29.84 21.18
N ASP A 248 18.82 28.88 20.69
CA ASP A 248 18.95 27.47 21.08
C ASP A 248 20.26 26.88 20.59
N ILE A 249 20.86 25.99 21.40
CA ILE A 249 22.01 25.19 21.02
C ILE A 249 21.51 23.84 20.52
N VAL A 250 21.83 23.50 19.28
CA VAL A 250 21.45 22.25 18.63
C VAL A 250 22.69 21.39 18.39
N LYS A 251 22.50 20.07 18.39
CA LYS A 251 23.50 19.07 17.95
C LYS A 251 23.26 18.70 16.49
N VAL A 252 24.30 18.21 15.80
CA VAL A 252 24.16 17.51 14.51
C VAL A 252 23.05 16.47 14.63
N ASP A 253 22.21 16.38 13.60
CA ASP A 253 21.06 15.46 13.50
C ASP A 253 19.93 15.69 14.52
N GLN A 254 19.98 16.78 15.31
CA GLN A 254 18.85 17.17 16.15
C GLN A 254 17.69 17.70 15.31
N ALA A 255 16.47 17.21 15.57
CA ALA A 255 15.26 17.64 14.88
C ALA A 255 14.96 19.13 15.07
N LEU A 256 14.60 19.81 13.99
CA LEU A 256 14.28 21.25 13.96
C LEU A 256 12.78 21.51 13.91
N ASN A 257 12.01 20.56 13.38
CA ASN A 257 10.56 20.58 13.30
C ASN A 257 9.93 19.33 13.92
N SER A 258 8.67 19.45 14.33
CA SER A 258 7.85 18.29 14.71
C SER A 258 7.57 17.41 13.50
N ASP A 259 7.42 16.10 13.70
CA ASP A 259 7.04 15.18 12.62
C ASP A 259 5.66 15.57 12.02
N PRO A 260 5.62 15.99 10.74
CA PRO A 260 4.37 16.38 10.10
C PRO A 260 3.54 15.17 9.63
N ASN A 261 4.07 13.96 9.69
CA ASN A 261 3.48 12.79 9.05
C ASN A 261 2.32 12.20 9.87
N VAL A 262 1.12 12.31 9.34
CA VAL A 262 -0.09 11.67 9.89
C VAL A 262 -0.52 10.42 9.12
N GLY A 263 0.15 10.12 8.01
CA GLY A 263 -0.10 8.97 7.16
C GLY A 263 0.70 7.73 7.58
N GLY A 264 0.75 6.75 6.68
CA GLY A 264 1.59 5.58 6.84
C GLY A 264 1.14 4.39 5.99
N PHE A 265 2.08 3.48 5.84
CA PHE A 265 1.93 2.24 5.09
C PHE A 265 1.76 1.06 6.04
N GLY A 266 0.91 0.12 5.64
CA GLY A 266 0.76 -1.19 6.27
C GLY A 266 0.87 -2.28 5.23
N GLN A 267 1.29 -3.45 5.69
CA GLN A 267 1.40 -4.66 4.91
C GLN A 267 0.84 -5.80 5.75
N GLU A 268 0.07 -6.66 5.12
CA GLU A 268 -0.52 -7.84 5.72
C GLU A 268 -0.49 -8.99 4.72
N GLU A 269 -0.56 -10.22 5.22
CA GLU A 269 -0.63 -11.42 4.41
C GLU A 269 -1.82 -12.27 4.82
N SER A 270 -2.36 -13.03 3.88
CA SER A 270 -3.46 -13.94 4.13
C SER A 270 -3.40 -15.09 3.12
N GLU A 271 -4.31 -16.04 3.26
CA GLU A 271 -4.35 -17.25 2.47
C GLU A 271 -5.71 -17.41 1.78
N ILE A 272 -5.68 -18.01 0.59
CA ILE A 272 -6.88 -18.36 -0.16
C ILE A 272 -6.80 -19.82 -0.60
N VAL A 273 -7.84 -20.59 -0.32
CA VAL A 273 -7.93 -21.98 -0.78
C VAL A 273 -8.60 -22.04 -2.14
N LEU A 274 -7.87 -22.49 -3.17
CA LEU A 274 -8.49 -22.86 -4.44
C LEU A 274 -9.06 -24.28 -4.32
N GLN A 275 -10.37 -24.36 -4.17
CA GLN A 275 -11.05 -25.60 -3.80
C GLN A 275 -11.63 -26.33 -5.01
N ASP A 276 -11.46 -27.65 -4.99
CA ASP A 276 -12.08 -28.57 -5.95
C ASP A 276 -13.45 -29.02 -5.39
N PRO A 277 -14.58 -28.74 -6.09
CA PRO A 277 -15.90 -29.21 -5.70
C PRO A 277 -15.97 -30.73 -5.44
N ILE A 278 -15.21 -31.53 -6.18
CA ILE A 278 -15.21 -32.99 -6.05
C ILE A 278 -14.67 -33.41 -4.68
N ARG A 279 -13.67 -32.70 -4.14
CA ARG A 279 -13.14 -32.96 -2.80
C ARG A 279 -14.21 -32.73 -1.72
N ILE A 280 -15.05 -31.72 -1.89
CA ILE A 280 -16.16 -31.43 -0.97
C ILE A 280 -17.19 -32.57 -1.04
N TYR A 281 -17.61 -32.98 -2.23
CA TYR A 281 -18.57 -34.09 -2.38
C TYR A 281 -18.03 -35.41 -1.79
N GLY A 282 -16.77 -35.73 -2.06
CA GLY A 282 -16.11 -36.91 -1.48
C GLY A 282 -16.08 -36.86 0.04
N TYR A 283 -15.75 -35.70 0.62
CA TYR A 283 -15.79 -35.49 2.06
C TYR A 283 -17.19 -35.68 2.65
N LEU A 284 -18.24 -35.15 2.01
CA LEU A 284 -19.62 -35.30 2.48
C LEU A 284 -20.08 -36.76 2.47
N VAL A 285 -19.76 -37.51 1.41
CA VAL A 285 -20.07 -38.95 1.33
C VAL A 285 -19.33 -39.73 2.42
N PHE A 286 -18.06 -39.40 2.67
CA PHE A 286 -17.27 -40.01 3.73
C PHE A 286 -17.80 -39.68 5.13
N ALA A 287 -18.15 -38.42 5.40
CA ALA A 287 -18.75 -38.01 6.67
C ALA A 287 -20.09 -38.72 6.92
N PHE A 288 -20.91 -38.87 5.87
CA PHE A 288 -22.16 -39.62 5.95
C PHE A 288 -21.92 -41.11 6.25
N SER A 289 -20.93 -41.75 5.63
CA SER A 289 -20.62 -43.16 5.88
C SER A 289 -20.13 -43.39 7.32
N ILE A 290 -19.35 -42.45 7.88
CA ILE A 290 -18.97 -42.46 9.31
C ILE A 290 -20.21 -42.36 10.19
N LEU A 291 -21.11 -41.42 9.93
CA LEU A 291 -22.33 -41.23 10.72
C LEU A 291 -23.18 -42.51 10.74
N VAL A 292 -23.39 -43.11 9.57
CA VAL A 292 -24.11 -44.38 9.44
C VAL A 292 -23.42 -45.50 10.22
N SER A 293 -22.09 -45.60 10.12
CA SER A 293 -21.31 -46.60 10.86
C SER A 293 -21.42 -46.42 12.37
N GLN A 294 -21.32 -45.18 12.86
CA GLN A 294 -21.49 -44.85 14.27
C GLN A 294 -22.88 -45.23 14.78
N LEU A 295 -23.92 -44.92 14.01
CA LEU A 295 -25.29 -45.30 14.33
C LEU A 295 -25.44 -46.83 14.43
N PHE A 296 -24.91 -47.58 13.46
CA PHE A 296 -24.98 -49.04 13.49
C PHE A 296 -24.20 -49.64 14.67
N LEU A 297 -23.04 -49.09 15.02
CA LEU A 297 -22.29 -49.53 16.21
C LEU A 297 -23.10 -49.33 17.50
N VAL A 298 -23.76 -48.18 17.65
CA VAL A 298 -24.62 -47.90 18.81
C VAL A 298 -25.84 -48.82 18.83
N LEU A 299 -26.53 -48.98 17.70
CA LEU A 299 -27.67 -49.89 17.59
C LEU A 299 -27.27 -51.33 17.89
N LYS A 300 -26.11 -51.78 17.40
CA LYS A 300 -25.61 -53.12 17.66
C LYS A 300 -25.25 -53.33 19.13
N LYS A 301 -24.60 -52.34 19.76
CA LYS A 301 -24.34 -52.35 21.20
C LYS A 301 -25.65 -52.46 21.99
N LYS A 302 -26.64 -51.62 21.69
CA LYS A 302 -27.95 -51.63 22.35
C LYS A 302 -28.72 -52.93 22.14
N GLN A 303 -28.58 -53.56 20.97
CA GLN A 303 -29.12 -54.88 20.72
C GLN A 303 -28.46 -55.94 21.62
N TYR A 304 -27.13 -55.91 21.74
CA TYR A 304 -26.40 -56.89 22.54
C TYR A 304 -26.59 -56.72 24.05
N GLU A 305 -26.70 -55.48 24.55
CA GLU A 305 -27.06 -55.18 25.94
C GLU A 305 -28.37 -55.86 26.36
N LYS A 306 -29.34 -56.03 25.43
CA LYS A 306 -30.57 -56.79 25.71
C LYS A 306 -30.34 -58.28 25.91
N VAL A 307 -29.38 -58.87 25.19
CA VAL A 307 -29.00 -60.28 25.32
C VAL A 307 -28.28 -60.49 26.65
N GLN A 308 -27.29 -59.67 26.95
CA GLN A 308 -26.58 -59.71 28.24
C GLN A 308 -27.54 -59.56 29.43
N ALA A 309 -28.53 -58.67 29.33
CA ALA A 309 -29.55 -58.49 30.37
C ALA A 309 -30.45 -59.73 30.56
N ALA A 310 -30.71 -60.49 29.48
CA ALA A 310 -31.52 -61.72 29.54
C ALA A 310 -30.73 -62.92 30.08
N GLU A 311 -29.44 -63.02 29.75
CA GLU A 311 -28.59 -64.15 30.12
C GLU A 311 -27.89 -63.97 31.48
N LEU A 312 -27.90 -62.75 32.05
CA LEU A 312 -27.19 -62.37 33.30
C LEU A 312 -25.71 -62.77 33.31
N ASN A 313 -25.12 -62.92 32.12
CA ASN A 313 -23.74 -63.29 31.89
C ASN A 313 -23.14 -62.28 30.90
N PHE A 314 -21.95 -61.76 31.21
CA PHE A 314 -21.42 -60.53 30.62
C PHE A 314 -20.28 -60.78 29.63
#